data_AF-A0A2V7M5D0-F1
#
_entry.id   AF-A0A2V7M5D0-F1
#
_cell.length_a   1.000
_cell.length_b   1.000
_cell.length_c   1.000
_cell.angle_alpha   90.00
_cell.angle_beta   90.00
_cell.angle_gamma   90.00
#
_symmetry.space_group_name_H-M   'P 1'
#
loop_
_entity.id
_entity.type
_entity.pdbx_description
1 polymer ?
#
loop_
_entity_poly.entity_id
_entity_poly.type
_entity_poly.pdbx_seq_one_letter_code
_entity_poly.pdbx_strand_id
1 'polypeptide(L)'
;MDLINAVRNGPDWPTTAIIITYDEHGGFWDHVPPPVVDRWGPGIRVPTLVISPFAKRHFVDHHRYDTTSILALIESRWRLAPLSDRDAAAENMANAFELKPDR
;
A
#
# COMPACT_ATOMS: atom_id res chain seq x y z
N MET A 1 16.68 -3.28 10.28
CA MET A 1 16.00 -4.54 9.89
C MET A 1 15.32 -5.24 11.06
N ASP A 2 15.61 -4.83 12.30
CA ASP A 2 15.21 -5.59 13.50
C ASP A 2 13.70 -5.68 13.70
N LEU A 3 12.94 -4.62 13.41
CA LEU A 3 11.48 -4.62 13.53
C LEU A 3 10.81 -5.58 12.53
N ILE A 4 11.24 -5.53 11.26
CA ILE A 4 10.72 -6.43 10.23
C ILE A 4 11.05 -7.89 10.59
N ASN A 5 12.28 -8.13 11.07
CA ASN A 5 12.69 -9.47 11.51
C ASN A 5 11.92 -9.93 12.75
N ALA A 6 11.62 -9.04 13.70
CA ALA A 6 10.82 -9.36 14.87
C ALA A 6 9.42 -9.82 14.48
N VAL A 7 8.76 -9.11 13.57
CA VAL A 7 7.44 -9.50 13.04
C VAL A 7 7.54 -10.82 12.25
N ARG A 8 8.54 -10.95 11.36
CA ARG A 8 8.74 -12.15 10.53
C ARG A 8 9.01 -13.41 11.35
N ASN A 9 9.72 -13.30 12.47
CA ASN A 9 10.04 -14.41 13.34
C ASN A 9 8.95 -14.66 14.40
N GLY A 10 7.92 -13.81 14.45
CA GLY A 10 6.78 -13.94 15.35
C GLY A 10 5.76 -14.99 14.87
N PRO A 11 4.86 -15.44 15.77
CA PRO A 11 3.87 -16.47 15.47
C PRO A 11 2.86 -16.06 14.40
N ASP A 12 2.57 -14.76 14.25
CA ASP A 12 1.55 -14.24 13.32
C ASP A 12 2.07 -13.94 11.92
N TRP A 13 3.38 -14.16 11.67
CA TRP A 13 3.98 -13.94 10.35
C TRP A 13 3.21 -14.60 9.19
N PRO A 14 2.71 -15.87 9.30
CA PRO A 14 1.99 -16.53 8.21
C PRO A 14 0.73 -15.81 7.72
N THR A 15 0.21 -14.85 8.48
CA THR A 15 -1.01 -14.08 8.19
C THR A 15 -0.77 -12.57 8.17
N THR A 16 0.49 -12.12 8.12
CA THR A 16 0.84 -10.70 8.23
C THR A 16 1.19 -10.08 6.87
N ALA A 17 0.79 -8.81 6.70
CA ALA A 17 1.34 -7.92 5.68
C ALA A 17 1.94 -6.68 6.36
N ILE A 18 3.18 -6.35 6.01
CA ILE A 18 3.85 -5.12 6.41
C ILE A 18 3.87 -4.19 5.20
N ILE A 19 3.39 -2.96 5.38
CA ILE A 19 3.48 -1.89 4.39
C ILE A 19 4.45 -0.85 4.94
N ILE A 20 5.53 -0.59 4.20
CA ILE A 20 6.50 0.46 4.51
C ILE A 20 6.28 1.57 3.49
N THR A 21 5.97 2.77 3.95
CA THR A 21 5.77 3.94 3.10
C THR A 21 6.20 5.19 3.87
N TYR A 22 6.05 6.34 3.23
CA TYR A 22 6.37 7.65 3.79
C TYR A 22 5.11 8.51 3.75
N ASP A 23 4.98 9.42 4.71
CA ASP A 23 3.89 10.40 4.74
C ASP A 23 4.08 11.48 3.67
N GLU A 24 5.33 11.82 3.36
CA GLU A 24 5.70 12.81 2.34
C GLU A 24 7.09 12.53 1.70
N HIS A 25 7.56 13.42 0.82
CA HIS A 25 8.69 13.19 -0.09
C HIS A 25 10.00 13.89 0.31
N GLY A 26 10.03 14.61 1.42
CA GLY A 26 11.16 15.33 2.02
C GLY A 26 11.61 16.60 1.29
N GLY A 27 10.90 17.06 0.26
CA GLY A 27 11.40 18.10 -0.65
C GLY A 27 12.42 17.57 -1.66
N PHE A 28 12.64 16.25 -1.72
CA PHE A 28 13.56 15.64 -2.67
C PHE A 28 13.01 15.68 -4.09
N TRP A 29 13.91 15.82 -5.07
CA TRP A 29 13.50 15.86 -6.46
C TRP A 29 12.99 14.49 -6.95
N ASP A 30 11.85 14.50 -7.63
CA ASP A 30 11.33 13.38 -8.41
C ASP A 30 11.05 13.85 -9.84
N HIS A 31 11.35 13.01 -10.82
CA HIS A 31 11.20 13.37 -12.24
C HIS A 31 9.76 13.30 -12.74
N VAL A 32 8.86 12.62 -12.02
CA VAL A 32 7.47 12.44 -12.43
C VAL A 32 6.64 13.57 -11.82
N PRO A 33 5.96 14.38 -12.65
CA PRO A 33 5.04 15.39 -12.16
C PRO A 33 3.91 14.74 -11.33
N PRO A 34 3.54 15.31 -10.18
CA PRO A 34 2.38 14.85 -9.41
C PRO A 34 1.10 14.81 -10.26
N PRO A 35 0.29 13.74 -10.18
CA PRO A 35 -1.01 13.70 -10.83
C PRO A 35 -1.94 14.79 -10.31
N VAL A 36 -2.77 15.36 -11.18
CA VAL A 36 -3.83 16.31 -10.79
C VAL A 36 -5.15 15.55 -10.75
N VAL A 37 -5.65 15.25 -9.55
CA VAL A 37 -6.88 14.47 -9.35
C VAL A 37 -8.01 15.34 -8.77
N ASP A 38 -7.70 16.16 -7.78
CA ASP A 38 -8.65 17.10 -7.17
C ASP A 38 -7.92 18.38 -6.72
N ARG A 39 -8.60 19.24 -5.94
CA ARG A 39 -8.03 20.48 -5.40
C ARG A 39 -6.73 20.26 -4.61
N TRP A 40 -6.59 19.12 -3.96
CA TRP A 40 -5.44 18.77 -3.13
C TRP A 40 -4.46 17.85 -3.86
N GLY A 41 -4.95 17.03 -4.79
CA GLY A 41 -4.19 16.06 -5.57
C GLY A 41 -3.42 15.06 -4.71
N PRO A 42 -2.85 14.00 -5.31
CA PRO A 42 -1.68 13.35 -4.76
C PRO A 42 -0.47 14.29 -4.84
N GLY A 43 0.43 14.17 -3.86
CA GLY A 43 1.71 14.88 -3.88
C GLY A 43 2.74 14.21 -4.78
N ILE A 44 4.01 14.56 -4.54
CA ILE A 44 5.16 13.88 -5.15
C ILE A 44 5.20 12.41 -4.71
N ARG A 45 5.71 11.54 -5.59
CA ARG A 45 5.80 10.11 -5.33
C ARG A 45 6.65 9.82 -4.10
N VAL A 46 6.22 8.82 -3.33
CA VAL A 46 6.97 8.25 -2.21
C VAL A 46 7.21 6.76 -2.46
N PRO A 47 8.34 6.19 -2.03
CA PRO A 47 8.57 4.76 -2.16
C PRO A 47 7.61 3.99 -1.23
N THR A 48 7.12 2.85 -1.70
CA THR A 48 6.28 1.95 -0.90
C THR A 48 6.75 0.51 -1.11
N LEU A 49 6.86 -0.26 -0.02
CA LEU A 49 7.22 -1.66 -0.03
C LEU A 49 6.15 -2.49 0.69
N VAL A 50 5.78 -3.61 0.09
CA VAL A 50 4.90 -4.62 0.69
C VAL A 50 5.72 -5.86 1.02
N ILE A 51 5.70 -6.28 2.28
CA ILE A 51 6.43 -7.45 2.78
C ILE A 51 5.44 -8.40 3.45
N SER A 52 5.25 -9.57 2.87
CA SER A 52 4.27 -10.55 3.37
C SER A 52 4.61 -11.96 2.85
N PRO A 53 4.17 -13.05 3.51
CA PRO A 53 4.15 -14.38 2.90
C PRO A 53 3.33 -14.45 1.61
N PHE A 54 2.36 -13.53 1.45
CA PHE A 54 1.48 -13.45 0.28
C PHE A 54 1.98 -12.48 -0.78
N ALA A 55 3.03 -11.69 -0.51
CA ALA A 55 3.49 -10.69 -1.47
C ALA A 55 4.09 -11.37 -2.71
N LYS A 56 3.77 -10.86 -3.90
CA LYS A 56 4.43 -11.26 -5.15
C LYS A 56 5.94 -11.08 -5.00
N ARG A 57 6.71 -12.11 -5.39
CA ARG A 57 8.18 -12.07 -5.29
C ARG A 57 8.79 -11.41 -6.51
N HIS A 58 9.83 -10.60 -6.27
CA HIS A 58 10.59 -9.91 -7.33
C HIS A 58 9.68 -9.12 -8.27
N PHE A 59 8.67 -8.47 -7.71
CA PHE A 59 7.62 -7.80 -8.45
C PHE A 59 7.65 -6.31 -8.15
N VAL A 60 7.60 -5.49 -9.20
CA VAL A 60 7.40 -4.04 -9.10
C VAL A 60 6.00 -3.76 -9.59
N ASP A 61 5.17 -3.24 -8.70
CA ASP A 61 3.82 -2.83 -9.07
C ASP A 61 3.86 -1.40 -9.66
N HIS A 62 3.29 -1.24 -10.85
CA HIS A 62 3.23 0.03 -11.57
C HIS A 62 1.83 0.67 -11.53
N HIS A 63 0.87 0.06 -10.82
CA HIS A 63 -0.41 0.71 -10.56
C HIS A 63 -0.20 2.02 -9.77
N ARG A 64 -1.13 2.95 -9.97
CA ARG A 64 -1.10 4.22 -9.26
C ARG A 64 -1.78 4.04 -7.91
N TYR A 65 -1.00 4.24 -6.86
CA TYR A 65 -1.47 4.26 -5.48
C TYR A 65 -1.22 5.63 -4.86
N ASP A 66 -2.04 5.99 -3.89
CA ASP A 66 -1.76 7.07 -2.94
C ASP A 66 -1.93 6.55 -1.50
N THR A 67 -1.84 7.43 -0.51
CA THR A 67 -1.96 7.03 0.91
C THR A 67 -3.32 6.41 1.25
N THR A 68 -4.38 6.75 0.50
CA THR A 68 -5.72 6.17 0.68
C THR A 68 -5.84 4.76 0.12
N SER A 69 -4.93 4.32 -0.76
CA SER A 69 -4.87 2.93 -1.23
C SER A 69 -4.61 1.91 -0.12
N ILE A 70 -3.95 2.33 0.97
CA ILE A 70 -3.81 1.49 2.19
C ILE A 70 -5.17 1.31 2.86
N LEU A 71 -5.97 2.38 2.93
CA LEU A 71 -7.30 2.33 3.51
C LEU A 71 -8.25 1.49 2.64
N ALA A 72 -8.22 1.66 1.32
CA ALA A 72 -8.97 0.84 0.38
C ALA A 72 -8.59 -0.65 0.48
N LEU A 73 -7.31 -0.99 0.73
CA LEU A 73 -6.91 -2.37 1.02
C LEU A 73 -7.55 -2.89 2.30
N ILE A 74 -7.52 -2.11 3.39
CA ILE A 74 -8.15 -2.48 4.67
C ILE A 74 -9.65 -2.70 4.46
N GLU A 75 -10.33 -1.74 3.83
CA GLU A 75 -11.76 -1.81 3.57
C GLU A 75 -12.14 -3.04 2.74
N SER A 76 -11.41 -3.31 1.66
CA SER A 76 -11.63 -4.48 0.82
C SER A 76 -11.41 -5.79 1.60
N ARG A 77 -10.38 -5.85 2.46
CA ARG A 77 -10.04 -7.03 3.25
C ARG A 77 -11.11 -7.37 4.28
N TRP A 78 -11.62 -6.38 5.01
CA TRP A 78 -12.57 -6.58 6.11
C TRP A 78 -14.03 -6.27 5.73
N ARG A 79 -14.29 -5.99 4.44
CA ARG A 79 -15.61 -5.64 3.91
C ARG A 79 -16.24 -4.46 4.63
N LEU A 80 -15.44 -3.43 4.84
CA LEU A 80 -15.86 -2.18 5.48
C LEU A 80 -16.38 -1.21 4.41
N ALA A 81 -17.25 -0.29 4.83
CA ALA A 81 -17.63 0.84 3.99
C ALA A 81 -16.49 1.88 3.97
N PRO A 82 -16.30 2.60 2.84
CA PRO A 82 -15.32 3.67 2.75
C PRO A 82 -15.68 4.83 3.68
N LEU A 83 -14.67 5.59 4.10
CA LEU A 83 -14.83 6.75 4.98
C LEU A 83 -15.15 8.04 4.22
N SER A 84 -14.80 8.11 2.93
CA SER A 84 -15.07 9.25 2.05
C SER A 84 -15.18 8.84 0.58
N ASP A 85 -15.43 9.81 -0.30
CA ASP A 85 -15.40 9.55 -1.75
C ASP A 85 -13.97 9.29 -2.28
N ARG A 86 -12.94 9.73 -1.54
CA ARG A 86 -11.53 9.68 -2.01
C ARG A 86 -10.94 8.28 -1.91
N ASP A 87 -11.05 7.67 -0.73
CA ASP A 87 -10.72 6.27 -0.48
C ASP A 87 -11.66 5.32 -1.23
N ALA A 88 -12.95 5.66 -1.35
CA ALA A 88 -13.87 4.89 -2.21
C ALA A 88 -13.43 4.84 -3.68
N ALA A 89 -12.76 5.88 -4.18
CA ALA A 89 -12.25 5.96 -5.55
C ALA A 89 -10.80 5.46 -5.69
N ALA A 90 -10.14 5.08 -4.60
CA ALA A 90 -8.74 4.67 -4.61
C ALA A 90 -8.58 3.23 -5.10
N GLU A 91 -7.54 2.98 -5.91
CA GLU A 91 -7.14 1.62 -6.23
C GLU A 91 -6.61 0.94 -4.97
N ASN A 92 -7.10 -0.27 -4.67
CA ASN A 92 -6.60 -1.03 -3.53
C ASN A 92 -5.28 -1.73 -3.87
N MET A 93 -4.44 -1.96 -2.88
CA MET A 93 -3.11 -2.56 -3.10
C MET A 93 -3.13 -4.09 -3.30
N ALA A 94 -4.29 -4.71 -3.60
CA ALA A 94 -4.41 -6.17 -3.64
C ALA A 94 -3.52 -6.81 -4.73
N ASN A 95 -3.21 -6.08 -5.81
CA ASN A 95 -2.34 -6.57 -6.86
C ASN A 95 -0.90 -6.87 -6.38
N ALA A 96 -0.47 -6.33 -5.23
CA ALA A 96 0.81 -6.67 -4.64
C ALA A 96 0.87 -8.10 -4.06
N PHE A 97 -0.27 -8.79 -3.94
CA PHE A 97 -0.39 -10.08 -3.29
C PHE A 97 -0.83 -11.20 -4.26
N GLU A 98 -0.37 -12.43 -3.99
CA GLU A 98 -0.87 -13.68 -4.55
C GLU A 98 -1.76 -14.35 -3.49
N LEU A 99 -3.02 -13.92 -3.43
CA LEU A 99 -4.00 -14.50 -2.52
C LEU A 99 -4.62 -15.75 -3.14
N LYS A 100 -4.76 -16.80 -2.33
CA LYS A 100 -5.55 -17.97 -2.73
C LYS A 100 -7.04 -17.65 -2.56
N PRO A 101 -7.94 -18.21 -3.38
CA PRO A 101 -9.39 -17.90 -3.36
C PRO A 101 -10.07 -18.01 -1.98
N ASP A 102 -9.46 -18.79 -1.09
CA ASP A 102 -9.90 -19.17 0.24
C ASP A 102 -9.17 -18.43 1.39
N ARG A 103 -8.34 -17.42 1.08
CA ARG A 103 -7.59 -16.64 2.09
C ARG A 103 -7.64 -15.14 1.92
#